data_AF-A0A7X3RYP8-F1
#
_entry.id   AF-A0A7X3RYP8-F1
#
_cell.length_a   1.000
_cell.length_b   1.000
_cell.length_c   1.000
_cell.angle_alpha   90.00
_cell.angle_beta   90.00
_cell.angle_gamma   90.00
#
_symmetry.space_group_name_H-M   'P 1'
#
loop_
_entity.id
_entity.type
_entity.pdbx_description
1 polymer ?
#
loop_
_entity_poly.entity_id
_entity_poly.type
_entity_poly.pdbx_seq_one_letter_code
_entity_poly.pdbx_strand_id
1 'polypeptide(L)'
;MKHKTWSASASWSASTSMIRVLGLIVLGGLFLAARPVPAQIECPLPAGVMPPADPRVTAQQVENGSATLMDFALAVREHNSEISRLESSSELLAYLGCRSRQEGSPYRSGSTYLVLLTPEGRISVHTQNMALSGRQLNPSIYGAILEAVGIDPVRLADPAAAVAAFTAAAAGKGGAVDLPEIPGASGYAFVYLSPSFRIPLLMLAGFNLNESHMAQEEIDYGDPAVAARDVVDRETLKAFVREAGDYFVALQESGDLAATAKARIALRDSNGPWRHGSVYLYILYTEANVILFHGAFPDRFELRPLTPTIRDVVTGEFILPKVIDAAKSNPEGGFVEYYFDDPSDATDSADIPKVGYARMFTGTLQRPDGSAVPLSYIIGSGFSASGF
;
A
#
# COMPACT_ATOMS: atom_id res chain seq x y z
N MET A 1 5.89 -51.69 31.08
CA MET A 1 7.30 -51.81 30.64
C MET A 1 7.92 -50.41 30.58
N LYS A 2 8.90 -50.18 31.46
CA LYS A 2 9.94 -49.15 31.55
C LYS A 2 9.80 -47.82 30.76
N HIS A 3 9.50 -46.75 31.49
CA HIS A 3 9.93 -45.37 31.19
C HIS A 3 11.46 -45.25 31.37
N LYS A 4 12.12 -44.44 30.54
CA LYS A 4 13.52 -44.04 30.71
C LYS A 4 13.65 -42.53 30.56
N THR A 5 13.71 -41.84 31.70
CA THR A 5 14.12 -40.45 31.87
C THR A 5 15.64 -40.36 31.90
N TRP A 6 16.22 -39.32 31.31
CA TRP A 6 17.60 -38.92 31.53
C TRP A 6 17.63 -37.52 32.14
N SER A 7 18.13 -37.43 33.36
CA SER A 7 18.61 -36.20 33.98
C SER A 7 20.13 -36.20 33.91
N ALA A 8 20.74 -35.07 33.59
CA ALA A 8 22.13 -34.81 33.94
C ALA A 8 22.23 -33.38 34.48
N SER A 9 22.37 -33.29 35.80
CA SER A 9 22.85 -32.11 36.50
C SER A 9 24.38 -32.17 36.57
N ALA A 10 25.04 -31.05 36.29
CA ALA A 10 26.41 -30.81 36.73
C ALA A 10 26.54 -29.31 37.06
N SER A 11 26.57 -29.03 38.36
CA SER A 11 27.11 -27.79 38.91
C SER A 11 28.64 -27.82 38.82
N TRP A 12 29.30 -26.66 38.95
CA TRP A 12 30.39 -26.37 39.91
C TRP A 12 31.15 -25.10 39.50
N SER A 13 31.10 -24.13 40.42
CA SER A 13 32.16 -23.25 40.89
C SER A 13 32.90 -22.27 39.96
N ALA A 14 32.84 -21.01 40.39
CA ALA A 14 33.65 -19.88 39.94
C ALA A 14 35.16 -20.08 40.15
N SER A 15 35.94 -19.42 39.29
CA SER A 15 37.29 -18.95 39.62
C SER A 15 37.53 -17.60 38.97
N THR A 16 37.75 -16.60 39.81
CA THR A 16 38.28 -15.28 39.48
C THR A 16 39.72 -15.38 38.99
N SER A 17 40.05 -14.70 37.90
CA SER A 17 41.44 -14.28 37.65
C SER A 17 41.47 -13.00 36.82
N MET A 18 41.90 -11.93 37.47
CA MET A 18 42.31 -10.67 36.86
C MET A 18 43.55 -10.92 35.99
N ILE A 19 43.47 -10.63 34.70
CA ILE A 19 44.65 -10.31 33.89
C ILE A 19 44.36 -9.01 33.14
N ARG A 20 45.05 -7.95 33.58
CA ARG A 20 45.16 -6.68 32.86
C ARG A 20 46.05 -6.92 31.63
N VAL A 21 45.48 -6.82 30.43
CA VAL A 21 46.24 -6.66 29.19
C VAL A 21 45.92 -5.28 28.64
N LEU A 22 46.89 -4.38 28.74
CA LEU A 22 46.97 -3.20 27.90
C LEU A 22 47.13 -3.68 26.45
N GLY A 23 46.11 -3.47 25.63
CA GLY A 23 46.18 -3.61 24.19
C GLY A 23 45.85 -2.27 23.54
N LEU A 24 46.86 -1.62 22.95
CA LEU A 24 46.69 -0.50 22.03
C LEU A 24 45.70 -0.89 20.93
N ILE A 25 44.51 -0.28 20.91
CA ILE A 25 43.64 -0.30 19.74
C ILE A 25 44.07 0.86 18.84
N VAL A 26 44.74 0.50 17.76
CA VAL A 26 45.00 1.39 16.63
C VAL A 26 43.66 1.80 16.03
N LEU A 27 43.34 3.11 16.09
CA LEU A 27 42.28 3.75 15.33
C LEU A 27 42.60 3.62 13.82
N GLY A 28 42.32 2.46 13.24
CA GLY A 28 42.17 2.28 11.81
C GLY A 28 40.74 2.69 11.44
N GLY A 29 40.57 3.94 11.02
CA GLY A 29 39.30 4.44 10.48
C GLY A 29 38.91 3.67 9.22
N LEU A 30 38.19 2.57 9.40
CA LEU A 30 37.37 1.96 8.36
C LEU A 30 36.21 2.92 8.11
N PHE A 31 36.43 3.89 7.22
CA PHE A 31 35.35 4.51 6.48
C PHE A 31 34.75 3.40 5.61
N LEU A 32 33.83 2.63 6.19
CA LEU A 32 32.83 1.91 5.41
C LEU A 32 32.20 2.99 4.54
N ALA A 33 32.52 2.95 3.24
CA ALA A 33 31.88 3.79 2.26
C ALA A 33 30.38 3.51 2.40
N ALA A 34 29.68 4.42 3.09
CA ALA A 34 28.24 4.36 3.22
C ALA A 34 27.73 4.31 1.79
N ARG A 35 27.11 3.18 1.42
CA ARG A 35 26.45 3.09 0.11
C ARG A 35 25.57 4.33 0.01
N PRO A 36 25.66 5.11 -1.07
CA PRO A 36 24.83 6.29 -1.23
C PRO A 36 23.39 5.84 -1.01
N VAL A 37 22.74 6.40 0.02
CA VAL A 37 21.32 6.16 0.26
C VAL A 37 20.65 6.55 -1.06
N PRO A 38 19.93 5.64 -1.72
CA PRO A 38 19.29 5.96 -3.00
C PRO A 38 18.49 7.24 -2.81
N ALA A 39 18.71 8.21 -3.72
CA ALA A 39 18.06 9.51 -3.65
C ALA A 39 16.56 9.28 -3.45
N GLN A 40 16.01 9.83 -2.38
CA GLN A 40 14.59 9.67 -2.09
C GLN A 40 13.80 10.24 -3.26
N ILE A 41 12.90 9.43 -3.80
CA ILE A 41 12.07 9.85 -4.93
C ILE A 41 11.16 10.96 -4.40
N GLU A 42 11.35 12.16 -4.92
CA GLU A 42 10.55 13.32 -4.56
C GLU A 42 9.07 13.04 -4.83
N CYS A 43 8.20 13.57 -3.97
CA CYS A 43 6.76 13.56 -4.17
C CYS A 43 6.36 14.89 -4.81
N PRO A 44 6.30 14.98 -6.15
CA PRO A 44 6.03 16.26 -6.81
C PRO A 44 4.61 16.72 -6.52
N LEU A 45 4.46 18.02 -6.32
CA LEU A 45 3.18 18.70 -6.31
C LEU A 45 2.78 19.05 -7.75
N PRO A 46 1.47 19.12 -8.05
CA PRO A 46 1.02 19.75 -9.28
C PRO A 46 1.48 21.21 -9.37
N ALA A 47 1.64 21.70 -10.59
CA ALA A 47 2.00 23.09 -10.83
C ALA A 47 0.99 24.05 -10.18
N GLY A 48 1.48 25.03 -9.42
CA GLY A 48 0.66 26.04 -8.75
C GLY A 48 0.03 25.60 -7.42
N VAL A 49 0.19 24.33 -7.00
CA VAL A 49 -0.29 23.85 -5.71
C VAL A 49 0.82 24.04 -4.66
N MET A 50 0.50 24.75 -3.57
CA MET A 50 1.42 24.88 -2.45
C MET A 50 1.39 23.61 -1.58
N PRO A 51 2.54 23.15 -1.04
CA PRO A 51 2.55 22.07 -0.07
C PRO A 51 1.68 22.48 1.13
N PRO A 52 0.85 21.57 1.65
CA PRO A 52 0.20 21.81 2.93
C PRO A 52 1.27 21.88 4.03
N ALA A 53 0.92 22.46 5.18
CA ALA A 53 1.77 22.37 6.35
C ALA A 53 2.01 20.89 6.74
N ASP A 54 3.03 20.64 7.54
CA ASP A 54 3.20 19.30 8.13
C ASP A 54 2.24 19.14 9.34
N PRO A 55 1.87 17.91 9.72
CA PRO A 55 1.13 17.68 10.95
C PRO A 55 1.90 18.22 12.16
N ARG A 56 1.17 18.70 13.18
CA ARG A 56 1.76 19.30 14.39
C ARG A 56 2.72 18.38 15.15
N VAL A 57 2.52 17.07 15.00
CA VAL A 57 3.40 16.03 15.51
C VAL A 57 3.76 15.12 14.34
N THR A 58 5.06 14.82 14.20
CA THR A 58 5.61 13.99 13.14
C THR A 58 6.02 12.62 13.64
N ALA A 59 6.14 11.65 12.74
CA ALA A 59 6.64 10.33 13.04
C ALA A 59 8.04 10.37 13.68
N GLN A 60 8.92 11.26 13.21
CA GLN A 60 10.26 11.41 13.77
C GLN A 60 10.26 11.89 15.22
N GLN A 61 9.30 12.74 15.61
CA GLN A 61 9.18 13.18 17.00
C GLN A 61 8.80 12.02 17.93
N VAL A 62 7.99 11.07 17.45
CA VAL A 62 7.68 9.84 18.20
C VAL A 62 8.93 8.96 18.34
N GLU A 63 9.64 8.70 17.24
CA GLU A 63 10.87 7.89 17.26
C GLU A 63 11.96 8.50 18.17
N ASN A 64 12.01 9.83 18.26
CA ASN A 64 12.93 10.55 19.15
C ASN A 64 12.43 10.65 20.60
N GLY A 65 11.21 10.17 20.91
CA GLY A 65 10.60 10.22 22.24
C GLY A 65 10.14 11.61 22.69
N SER A 66 10.05 12.60 21.78
CA SER A 66 9.57 13.95 22.10
C SER A 66 8.05 14.12 21.96
N ALA A 67 7.35 13.11 21.45
CA ALA A 67 5.90 13.00 21.39
C ALA A 67 5.44 11.54 21.54
N THR A 68 4.17 11.32 21.88
CA THR A 68 3.60 9.97 21.94
C THR A 68 2.98 9.53 20.62
N LEU A 69 2.77 8.23 20.43
CA LEU A 69 2.01 7.71 19.27
C LEU A 69 0.59 8.27 19.20
N MET A 70 -0.05 8.51 20.35
CA MET A 70 -1.37 9.16 20.41
C MET A 70 -1.30 10.59 19.86
N ASP A 71 -0.31 11.38 20.27
CA ASP A 71 -0.17 12.77 19.80
C ASP A 71 0.04 12.81 18.27
N PHE A 72 0.87 11.90 17.74
CA PHE A 72 1.06 11.75 16.31
C PHE A 72 -0.22 11.35 15.58
N ALA A 73 -0.91 10.30 16.04
CA ALA A 73 -2.14 9.80 15.42
C ALA A 73 -3.23 10.88 15.37
N LEU A 74 -3.42 11.62 16.47
CA LEU A 74 -4.39 12.71 16.54
C LEU A 74 -3.98 13.89 15.65
N ALA A 75 -2.70 14.26 15.63
CA ALA A 75 -2.20 15.32 14.74
C ALA A 75 -2.38 14.98 13.26
N VAL A 76 -2.14 13.74 12.85
CA VAL A 76 -2.39 13.26 11.48
C VAL A 76 -3.88 13.31 11.15
N ARG A 77 -4.75 12.89 12.07
CA ARG A 77 -6.21 12.93 11.86
C ARG A 77 -6.72 14.36 11.66
N GLU A 78 -6.29 15.28 12.53
CA GLU A 78 -6.62 16.70 12.42
C GLU A 78 -6.13 17.26 11.10
N HIS A 79 -4.87 17.00 10.75
CA HIS A 79 -4.25 17.47 9.52
C HIS A 79 -4.96 16.97 8.25
N ASN A 80 -5.29 15.67 8.18
CA ASN A 80 -6.05 15.11 7.06
C ASN A 80 -7.45 15.74 6.94
N SER A 81 -8.08 16.06 8.07
CA SER A 81 -9.38 16.73 8.10
C SER A 81 -9.29 18.18 7.61
N GLU A 82 -8.20 18.88 7.89
CA GLU A 82 -7.93 20.23 7.39
C GLU A 82 -7.70 20.23 5.88
N ILE A 83 -6.84 19.34 5.37
CA ILE A 83 -6.55 19.25 3.93
C ILE A 83 -7.79 18.92 3.12
N SER A 84 -8.63 18.05 3.65
CA SER A 84 -9.85 17.63 2.96
C SER A 84 -10.88 18.75 2.75
N ARG A 85 -10.72 19.90 3.43
CA ARG A 85 -11.56 21.09 3.22
C ARG A 85 -11.03 21.99 2.11
N LEU A 86 -9.85 21.71 1.57
CA LEU A 86 -9.23 22.50 0.50
C LEU A 86 -9.80 22.11 -0.87
N GLU A 87 -9.92 23.09 -1.76
CA GLU A 87 -10.45 22.88 -3.12
C GLU A 87 -9.59 21.90 -3.94
N SER A 88 -8.26 21.92 -3.76
CA SER A 88 -7.31 20.98 -4.41
C SER A 88 -7.13 19.65 -3.65
N SER A 89 -8.15 19.20 -2.93
CA SER A 89 -8.03 18.02 -2.05
C SER A 89 -7.62 16.76 -2.79
N SER A 90 -8.06 16.52 -4.03
CA SER A 90 -7.69 15.35 -4.84
C SER A 90 -6.19 15.25 -5.07
N GLU A 91 -5.57 16.33 -5.54
CA GLU A 91 -4.15 16.37 -5.86
C GLU A 91 -3.29 16.38 -4.58
N LEU A 92 -3.76 17.07 -3.55
CA LEU A 92 -3.13 17.06 -2.24
C LEU A 92 -3.16 15.66 -1.62
N LEU A 93 -4.24 14.90 -1.81
CA LEU A 93 -4.32 13.51 -1.33
C LEU A 93 -3.30 12.61 -2.04
N ALA A 94 -3.02 12.79 -3.33
CA ALA A 94 -1.95 12.06 -4.02
C ALA A 94 -0.56 12.43 -3.49
N TYR A 95 -0.32 13.73 -3.28
CA TYR A 95 0.91 14.21 -2.66
C TYR A 95 1.12 13.64 -1.26
N LEU A 96 0.09 13.68 -0.41
CA LEU A 96 0.11 13.10 0.94
C LEU A 96 0.29 11.59 0.90
N GLY A 97 -0.39 10.90 -0.01
CA GLY A 97 -0.24 9.47 -0.26
C GLY A 97 1.23 9.15 -0.50
N CYS A 98 1.88 9.85 -1.43
CA CYS A 98 3.30 9.68 -1.70
C CYS A 98 4.18 9.99 -0.47
N ARG A 99 3.97 11.15 0.17
CA ARG A 99 4.73 11.58 1.37
C ARG A 99 4.61 10.57 2.51
N SER A 100 3.43 10.00 2.72
CA SER A 100 3.18 9.01 3.76
C SER A 100 4.01 7.74 3.62
N ARG A 101 4.50 7.48 2.40
CA ARG A 101 5.34 6.33 2.08
C ARG A 101 6.84 6.64 2.12
N GLN A 102 7.23 7.92 2.10
CA GLN A 102 8.63 8.34 2.08
C GLN A 102 9.23 8.25 3.50
N GLU A 103 10.30 7.48 3.66
CA GLU A 103 11.05 7.40 4.93
C GLU A 103 11.60 8.78 5.32
N GLY A 104 11.53 9.14 6.60
CA GLY A 104 11.95 10.46 7.09
C GLY A 104 10.98 11.60 6.75
N SER A 105 9.82 11.29 6.16
CA SER A 105 8.74 12.27 6.03
C SER A 105 8.06 12.51 7.39
N PRO A 106 7.23 13.56 7.50
CA PRO A 106 6.44 13.81 8.71
C PRO A 106 5.52 12.66 9.12
N TYR A 107 5.20 11.74 8.20
CA TYR A 107 4.24 10.67 8.39
C TYR A 107 4.90 9.30 8.58
N ARG A 108 6.20 9.20 8.33
CA ARG A 108 6.93 7.93 8.38
C ARG A 108 8.37 8.12 8.84
N SER A 109 8.71 7.46 9.93
CA SER A 109 10.08 7.29 10.41
C SER A 109 10.19 6.00 11.20
N GLY A 110 11.15 5.13 10.86
CA GLY A 110 11.39 3.87 11.58
C GLY A 110 10.14 2.99 11.66
N SER A 111 9.69 2.72 12.88
CA SER A 111 8.49 1.92 13.17
C SER A 111 7.20 2.74 13.20
N THR A 112 7.31 4.07 13.18
CA THR A 112 6.17 5.00 13.21
C THR A 112 5.72 5.32 11.80
N TYR A 113 4.67 4.64 11.35
CA TYR A 113 3.99 4.87 10.06
C TYR A 113 2.49 4.59 10.18
N LEU A 114 1.76 4.79 9.08
CA LEU A 114 0.31 4.66 9.03
C LEU A 114 -0.12 3.39 8.27
N VAL A 115 -1.15 2.73 8.77
CA VAL A 115 -1.89 1.68 8.05
C VAL A 115 -3.36 2.05 8.06
N LEU A 116 -4.01 2.02 6.89
CA LEU A 116 -5.44 2.27 6.74
C LEU A 116 -6.13 0.93 6.53
N LEU A 117 -7.19 0.67 7.30
CA LEU A 117 -8.04 -0.50 7.17
C LEU A 117 -9.45 -0.12 6.75
N THR A 118 -10.10 -1.01 6.03
CA THR A 118 -11.55 -0.97 5.78
C THR A 118 -12.32 -1.33 7.06
N PRO A 119 -13.64 -1.04 7.11
CA PRO A 119 -14.53 -1.43 8.21
C PRO A 119 -14.61 -2.94 8.50
N GLU A 120 -14.07 -3.78 7.63
CA GLU A 120 -14.02 -5.24 7.79
C GLU A 120 -12.63 -5.73 8.19
N GLY A 121 -11.65 -4.83 8.35
CA GLY A 121 -10.29 -5.16 8.77
C GLY A 121 -9.36 -5.58 7.63
N ARG A 122 -9.68 -5.21 6.38
CA ARG A 122 -8.76 -5.35 5.26
C ARG A 122 -7.83 -4.15 5.17
N ILE A 123 -6.57 -4.38 4.84
CA ILE A 123 -5.60 -3.30 4.65
C ILE A 123 -5.92 -2.56 3.35
N SER A 124 -6.40 -1.34 3.43
CA SER A 124 -6.60 -0.49 2.26
C SER A 124 -5.27 0.13 1.79
N VAL A 125 -4.46 0.61 2.73
CA VAL A 125 -3.13 1.20 2.48
C VAL A 125 -2.18 0.78 3.58
N HIS A 126 -1.00 0.33 3.20
CA HIS A 126 0.12 0.10 4.11
C HIS A 126 1.31 0.92 3.66
N THR A 127 1.57 2.05 4.32
CA THR A 127 2.49 3.05 3.75
C THR A 127 3.94 2.56 3.65
N GLN A 128 4.33 1.60 4.49
CA GLN A 128 5.62 0.91 4.42
C GLN A 128 5.69 -0.24 3.41
N ASN A 129 4.67 -1.09 3.30
CA ASN A 129 4.66 -2.30 2.48
C ASN A 129 3.31 -2.47 1.75
N MET A 130 3.19 -1.85 0.58
CA MET A 130 1.96 -1.83 -0.20
C MET A 130 1.54 -3.20 -0.72
N ALA A 131 2.45 -4.19 -0.77
CA ALA A 131 2.12 -5.55 -1.17
C ALA A 131 1.09 -6.22 -0.24
N LEU A 132 1.02 -5.77 1.02
CA LEU A 132 0.01 -6.23 1.99
C LEU A 132 -1.37 -5.59 1.79
N SER A 133 -1.50 -4.59 0.92
CA SER A 133 -2.81 -3.95 0.66
C SER A 133 -3.78 -4.96 0.04
N GLY A 134 -4.97 -5.07 0.61
CA GLY A 134 -6.03 -6.01 0.27
C GLY A 134 -6.17 -7.14 1.28
N ARG A 135 -5.08 -7.50 1.97
CA ARG A 135 -5.04 -8.61 2.94
C ARG A 135 -5.91 -8.34 4.16
N GLN A 136 -6.56 -9.40 4.64
CA GLN A 136 -7.37 -9.40 5.86
C GLN A 136 -6.47 -9.55 7.08
N LEU A 137 -6.71 -8.75 8.12
CA LEU A 137 -6.05 -8.95 9.41
C LEU A 137 -6.54 -10.21 10.12
N ASN A 138 -5.65 -10.80 10.91
CA ASN A 138 -6.02 -11.84 11.86
C ASN A 138 -7.21 -11.36 12.74
N PRO A 139 -8.27 -12.16 12.91
CA PRO A 139 -9.45 -11.74 13.65
C PRO A 139 -9.18 -11.29 15.09
N SER A 140 -8.21 -11.89 15.78
CA SER A 140 -7.83 -11.48 17.15
C SER A 140 -7.21 -10.09 17.17
N ILE A 141 -6.33 -9.80 16.20
CA ILE A 141 -5.72 -8.47 16.04
C ILE A 141 -6.80 -7.44 15.72
N TYR A 142 -7.69 -7.78 14.79
CA TYR A 142 -8.76 -6.88 14.38
C TYR A 142 -9.76 -6.60 15.51
N GLY A 143 -10.12 -7.62 16.30
CA GLY A 143 -10.96 -7.46 17.49
C GLY A 143 -10.37 -6.49 18.51
N ALA A 144 -9.07 -6.58 18.78
CA ALA A 144 -8.39 -5.65 19.70
C ALA A 144 -8.36 -4.21 19.16
N ILE A 145 -8.20 -4.03 17.85
CA ILE A 145 -8.30 -2.72 17.20
C ILE A 145 -9.70 -2.13 17.37
N LEU A 146 -10.75 -2.93 17.15
CA LEU A 146 -12.15 -2.51 17.33
C LEU A 146 -12.43 -2.11 18.79
N GLU A 147 -11.98 -2.92 19.74
CA GLU A 147 -12.10 -2.62 21.18
C GLU A 147 -11.41 -1.29 21.54
N ALA A 148 -10.19 -1.07 21.04
CA ALA A 148 -9.43 0.15 21.29
C ALA A 148 -10.15 1.42 20.78
N VAL A 149 -10.96 1.32 19.72
CA VAL A 149 -11.78 2.43 19.22
C VAL A 149 -13.22 2.44 19.74
N GLY A 150 -13.57 1.51 20.64
CA GLY A 150 -14.89 1.43 21.27
C GLY A 150 -15.99 0.85 20.38
N ILE A 151 -15.64 0.00 19.41
CA ILE A 151 -16.59 -0.68 18.52
C ILE A 151 -16.76 -2.13 18.98
N ASP A 152 -18.00 -2.51 19.28
CA ASP A 152 -18.39 -3.89 19.53
C ASP A 152 -18.49 -4.66 18.19
N PRO A 153 -17.71 -5.74 17.97
CA PRO A 153 -17.75 -6.54 16.75
C PRO A 153 -19.15 -7.06 16.39
N VAL A 154 -20.02 -7.30 17.38
CA VAL A 154 -21.39 -7.78 17.14
C VAL A 154 -22.20 -6.76 16.31
N ARG A 155 -21.90 -5.46 16.46
CA ARG A 155 -22.56 -4.40 15.68
C ARG A 155 -22.18 -4.41 14.21
N LEU A 156 -21.08 -5.07 13.84
CA LEU A 156 -20.64 -5.15 12.44
C LEU A 156 -21.47 -6.13 11.60
N ALA A 157 -22.29 -6.97 12.23
CA ALA A 157 -23.20 -7.88 11.53
C ALA A 157 -24.40 -7.17 10.88
N ASP A 158 -24.76 -5.97 11.35
CA ASP A 158 -25.81 -5.14 10.77
C ASP A 158 -25.20 -3.89 10.11
N PRO A 159 -25.38 -3.66 8.79
CA PRO A 159 -24.73 -2.54 8.10
C PRO A 159 -25.05 -1.16 8.69
N ALA A 160 -26.28 -0.94 9.15
CA ALA A 160 -26.67 0.35 9.73
C ALA A 160 -26.01 0.56 11.11
N ALA A 161 -26.00 -0.47 11.95
CA ALA A 161 -25.32 -0.46 13.24
C ALA A 161 -23.79 -0.30 13.09
N ALA A 162 -23.20 -0.92 12.06
CA ALA A 162 -21.78 -0.76 11.73
C ALA A 162 -21.46 0.70 11.39
N VAL A 163 -22.20 1.32 10.48
CA VAL A 163 -22.04 2.75 10.11
C VAL A 163 -22.18 3.64 11.34
N ALA A 164 -23.18 3.39 12.20
CA ALA A 164 -23.38 4.16 13.42
C ALA A 164 -22.22 4.00 14.41
N ALA A 165 -21.70 2.77 14.59
CA ALA A 165 -20.58 2.49 15.46
C ALA A 165 -19.30 3.18 14.99
N PHE A 166 -18.98 3.11 13.70
CA PHE A 166 -17.83 3.82 13.13
C PHE A 166 -17.98 5.34 13.21
N THR A 167 -19.17 5.86 12.97
CA THR A 167 -19.45 7.30 13.10
C THR A 167 -19.25 7.78 14.53
N ALA A 168 -19.74 7.03 15.51
CA ALA A 168 -19.53 7.34 16.93
C ALA A 168 -18.04 7.27 17.31
N ALA A 169 -17.32 6.24 16.84
CA ALA A 169 -15.89 6.08 17.08
C ALA A 169 -15.05 7.20 16.43
N ALA A 170 -15.48 7.75 15.28
CA ALA A 170 -14.82 8.88 14.63
C ALA A 170 -14.86 10.18 15.48
N ALA A 171 -15.86 10.33 16.34
CA ALA A 171 -15.93 11.43 17.31
C ALA A 171 -15.04 11.19 18.55
N GLY A 172 -14.64 9.94 18.80
CA GLY A 172 -13.72 9.57 19.87
C GLY A 172 -12.28 9.99 19.57
N LYS A 173 -11.35 9.68 20.49
CA LYS A 173 -9.90 9.86 20.25
C LYS A 173 -9.25 8.61 19.67
N GLY A 174 -9.92 7.46 19.71
CA GLY A 174 -9.30 6.17 19.50
C GLY A 174 -8.66 5.64 20.78
N GLY A 175 -7.73 4.70 20.65
CA GLY A 175 -7.10 4.04 21.79
C GLY A 175 -5.82 3.31 21.42
N ALA A 176 -5.03 2.99 22.44
CA ALA A 176 -3.87 2.15 22.29
C ALA A 176 -4.29 0.71 21.99
N VAL A 177 -3.55 0.05 21.12
CA VAL A 177 -3.65 -1.38 20.84
C VAL A 177 -2.36 -2.02 21.36
N ASP A 178 -2.48 -3.06 22.17
CA ASP A 178 -1.32 -3.80 22.68
C ASP A 178 -1.68 -5.28 22.83
N LEU A 179 -1.02 -6.11 22.02
CA LEU A 179 -1.16 -7.56 21.99
C LEU A 179 0.23 -8.16 22.27
N PRO A 180 0.66 -8.27 23.54
CA PRO A 180 2.03 -8.63 23.90
C PRO A 180 2.43 -10.03 23.43
N GLU A 181 1.47 -10.91 23.18
CA GLU A 181 1.67 -12.26 22.64
C GLU A 181 1.92 -12.28 21.12
N ILE A 182 1.68 -11.17 20.41
CA ILE A 182 1.89 -11.03 18.96
C ILE A 182 2.96 -9.96 18.71
N PRO A 183 4.20 -10.35 18.38
CA PRO A 183 5.30 -9.40 18.20
C PRO A 183 5.00 -8.30 17.17
N GLY A 184 5.11 -7.04 17.59
CA GLY A 184 4.86 -5.88 16.72
C GLY A 184 3.39 -5.49 16.56
N ALA A 185 2.47 -6.18 17.25
CA ALA A 185 1.05 -5.88 17.26
C ALA A 185 0.67 -4.86 18.35
N SER A 186 1.41 -3.76 18.41
CA SER A 186 1.19 -2.65 19.32
C SER A 186 1.14 -1.33 18.55
N GLY A 187 0.28 -0.39 18.94
CA GLY A 187 0.19 0.91 18.28
C GLY A 187 -0.95 1.77 18.81
N TYR A 188 -1.40 2.72 18.01
CA TYR A 188 -2.57 3.55 18.31
C TYR A 188 -3.58 3.47 17.16
N ALA A 189 -4.83 3.17 17.47
CA ALA A 189 -5.91 3.05 16.51
C ALA A 189 -6.91 4.21 16.66
N PHE A 190 -7.41 4.73 15.55
CA PHE A 190 -8.50 5.69 15.53
C PHE A 190 -9.35 5.53 14.28
N VAL A 191 -10.58 6.04 14.30
CA VAL A 191 -11.44 6.10 13.12
C VAL A 191 -11.32 7.47 12.46
N TYR A 192 -11.22 7.44 11.12
CA TYR A 192 -11.20 8.59 10.24
C TYR A 192 -12.30 8.46 9.20
N LEU A 193 -13.16 9.47 9.06
CA LEU A 193 -14.13 9.52 7.98
C LEU A 193 -13.47 10.16 6.77
N SER A 194 -13.26 9.38 5.71
CA SER A 194 -12.72 9.91 4.45
C SER A 194 -13.65 11.01 3.92
N PRO A 195 -13.20 12.27 3.78
CA PRO A 195 -14.12 13.35 3.40
C PRO A 195 -14.56 13.25 1.94
N SER A 196 -13.69 12.77 1.05
CA SER A 196 -13.96 12.63 -0.38
C SER A 196 -14.98 11.52 -0.67
N PHE A 197 -14.94 10.43 0.10
CA PHE A 197 -15.76 9.25 -0.14
C PHE A 197 -16.85 9.02 0.91
N ARG A 198 -16.78 9.74 2.04
CA ARG A 198 -17.66 9.60 3.22
C ARG A 198 -17.71 8.17 3.77
N ILE A 199 -16.63 7.43 3.59
CA ILE A 199 -16.46 6.07 4.10
C ILE A 199 -15.65 6.11 5.39
N PRO A 200 -16.06 5.36 6.44
CA PRO A 200 -15.23 5.19 7.62
C PRO A 200 -14.02 4.33 7.29
N LEU A 201 -12.85 4.76 7.75
CA LEU A 201 -11.60 4.02 7.69
C LEU A 201 -11.02 3.95 9.10
N LEU A 202 -10.45 2.79 9.44
CA LEU A 202 -9.63 2.65 10.64
C LEU A 202 -8.19 3.01 10.27
N MET A 203 -7.55 3.85 11.07
CA MET A 203 -6.14 4.18 10.91
C MET A 203 -5.36 3.65 12.11
N LEU A 204 -4.26 2.96 11.83
CA LEU A 204 -3.28 2.51 12.81
C LEU A 204 -2.02 3.36 12.66
N ALA A 205 -1.45 3.80 13.79
CA ALA A 205 -0.16 4.47 13.85
C ALA A 205 0.84 3.65 14.68
N GLY A 206 2.04 3.45 14.15
CA GLY A 206 3.13 2.75 14.85
C GLY A 206 2.98 1.23 14.94
N PHE A 207 1.99 0.66 14.27
CA PHE A 207 1.74 -0.77 14.27
C PHE A 207 2.64 -1.45 13.24
N ASN A 208 3.62 -2.24 13.70
CA ASN A 208 4.62 -2.88 12.83
C ASN A 208 4.05 -4.12 12.12
N LEU A 209 3.13 -3.86 11.20
CA LEU A 209 2.32 -4.85 10.52
C LEU A 209 3.12 -5.62 9.47
N ASN A 210 2.96 -6.94 9.43
CA ASN A 210 3.66 -7.82 8.47
C ASN A 210 2.80 -9.06 8.16
N GLU A 211 3.30 -9.96 7.31
CA GLU A 211 2.54 -11.14 6.85
C GLU A 211 2.04 -12.05 7.98
N SER A 212 2.77 -12.16 9.09
CA SER A 212 2.35 -13.01 10.22
C SER A 212 1.10 -12.50 10.94
N HIS A 213 0.71 -11.24 10.71
CA HIS A 213 -0.49 -10.64 11.27
C HIS A 213 -1.73 -10.85 10.39
N MET A 214 -1.58 -11.47 9.22
CA MET A 214 -2.66 -11.64 8.26
C MET A 214 -3.46 -12.91 8.56
N ALA A 215 -4.74 -12.89 8.25
CA ALA A 215 -5.54 -14.10 8.17
C ALA A 215 -5.11 -14.94 6.95
N GLN A 216 -5.33 -16.25 7.05
CA GLN A 216 -5.33 -17.11 5.87
C GLN A 216 -6.62 -16.84 5.09
N GLU A 217 -6.49 -16.70 3.77
CA GLU A 217 -7.60 -16.33 2.91
C GLU A 217 -7.59 -17.21 1.66
N GLU A 218 -8.79 -17.56 1.19
CA GLU A 218 -8.99 -18.08 -0.15
C GLU A 218 -9.13 -16.90 -1.12
N ILE A 219 -8.27 -16.89 -2.14
CA ILE A 219 -8.28 -15.85 -3.15
C ILE A 219 -9.33 -16.23 -4.19
N ASP A 220 -10.33 -15.37 -4.32
CA ASP A 220 -11.26 -15.43 -5.44
C ASP A 220 -10.66 -14.65 -6.59
N TYR A 221 -10.26 -15.37 -7.63
CA TYR A 221 -9.63 -14.77 -8.80
C TYR A 221 -10.65 -14.28 -9.84
N GLY A 222 -11.93 -14.61 -9.67
CA GLY A 222 -12.88 -14.59 -10.78
C GLY A 222 -12.51 -15.63 -11.85
N ASP A 223 -13.14 -15.52 -13.02
CA ASP A 223 -12.95 -16.44 -14.15
C ASP A 223 -12.80 -15.64 -15.46
N PRO A 224 -11.65 -14.96 -15.67
CA PRO A 224 -11.42 -14.24 -16.91
C PRO A 224 -11.27 -15.20 -18.09
N ALA A 225 -11.81 -14.81 -19.25
CA ALA A 225 -11.69 -15.60 -20.47
C ALA A 225 -10.28 -15.53 -21.07
N VAL A 226 -9.53 -14.45 -20.79
CA VAL A 226 -8.11 -14.32 -21.11
C VAL A 226 -7.31 -14.14 -19.82
N ALA A 227 -6.45 -15.12 -19.48
CA ALA A 227 -5.52 -14.97 -18.38
C ALA A 227 -4.21 -14.33 -18.84
N ALA A 228 -3.43 -13.80 -17.90
CA ALA A 228 -2.13 -13.17 -18.14
C ALA A 228 -1.14 -14.12 -18.84
N ARG A 229 -1.22 -15.42 -18.57
CA ARG A 229 -0.40 -16.46 -19.24
C ARG A 229 -0.77 -16.68 -20.72
N ASP A 230 -1.98 -16.27 -21.12
CA ASP A 230 -2.49 -16.45 -22.48
C ASP A 230 -2.16 -15.22 -23.35
N VAL A 231 -1.56 -14.17 -22.77
CA VAL A 231 -1.16 -12.96 -23.47
C VAL A 231 0.15 -13.21 -24.22
N VAL A 232 0.05 -13.38 -25.54
CA VAL A 232 1.18 -13.69 -26.41
C VAL A 232 1.36 -12.70 -27.56
N ASP A 233 0.40 -11.82 -27.76
CA ASP A 233 0.38 -10.84 -28.83
C ASP A 233 -0.46 -9.60 -28.46
N ARG A 234 -0.57 -8.67 -29.41
CA ARG A 234 -1.32 -7.43 -29.23
C ARG A 234 -2.82 -7.67 -29.04
N GLU A 235 -3.41 -8.65 -29.72
CA GLU A 235 -4.85 -8.91 -29.66
C GLU A 235 -5.24 -9.52 -28.31
N THR A 236 -4.48 -10.51 -27.85
CA THR A 236 -4.64 -11.13 -26.52
C THR A 236 -4.36 -10.13 -25.39
N LEU A 237 -3.37 -9.25 -25.52
CA LEU A 237 -3.13 -8.17 -24.56
C LEU A 237 -4.30 -7.19 -24.47
N LYS A 238 -4.86 -6.79 -25.63
CA LYS A 238 -6.04 -5.90 -25.67
C LYS A 238 -7.24 -6.56 -25.00
N ALA A 239 -7.50 -7.83 -25.28
CA ALA A 239 -8.60 -8.57 -24.67
C ALA A 239 -8.43 -8.68 -23.14
N PHE A 240 -7.22 -9.04 -22.68
CA PHE A 240 -6.86 -9.11 -21.26
C PHE A 240 -7.11 -7.79 -20.53
N VAL A 241 -6.61 -6.66 -21.05
CA VAL A 241 -6.80 -5.33 -20.43
C VAL A 241 -8.27 -4.92 -20.41
N ARG A 242 -9.04 -5.26 -21.45
CA ARG A 242 -10.49 -5.00 -21.49
C ARG A 242 -11.20 -5.76 -20.37
N GLU A 243 -11.00 -7.06 -20.25
CA GLU A 243 -11.63 -7.89 -19.22
C GLU A 243 -11.23 -7.46 -17.81
N ALA A 244 -9.94 -7.17 -17.60
CA ALA A 244 -9.46 -6.65 -16.33
C ALA A 244 -10.11 -5.31 -15.96
N GLY A 245 -10.29 -4.43 -16.94
CA GLY A 245 -10.92 -3.15 -16.71
C GLY A 245 -12.41 -3.23 -16.44
N ASP A 246 -13.13 -4.07 -17.19
CA ASP A 246 -14.56 -4.34 -16.95
C ASP A 246 -14.77 -4.96 -15.55
N TYR A 247 -13.92 -5.92 -15.18
CA TYR A 247 -13.91 -6.51 -13.83
C TYR A 247 -13.67 -5.46 -12.74
N PHE A 248 -12.65 -4.61 -12.91
CA PHE A 248 -12.34 -3.56 -11.94
C PHE A 248 -13.46 -2.52 -11.81
N VAL A 249 -14.04 -2.07 -12.92
CA VAL A 249 -15.16 -1.12 -12.91
C VAL A 249 -16.37 -1.72 -12.21
N ALA A 250 -16.74 -2.98 -12.52
CA ALA A 250 -17.85 -3.65 -11.87
C ALA A 250 -17.67 -3.74 -10.33
N LEU A 251 -16.45 -3.97 -9.86
CA LEU A 251 -16.14 -3.95 -8.43
C LEU A 251 -16.36 -2.56 -7.82
N GLN A 252 -15.90 -1.49 -8.47
CA GLN A 252 -16.12 -0.12 -7.98
C GLN A 252 -17.62 0.24 -7.94
N GLU A 253 -18.35 -0.13 -8.98
CA GLU A 253 -19.79 0.17 -9.11
C GLU A 253 -20.66 -0.62 -8.12
N SER A 254 -20.18 -1.77 -7.64
CA SER A 254 -20.85 -2.53 -6.59
C SER A 254 -20.93 -1.78 -5.25
N GLY A 255 -20.01 -0.83 -5.01
CA GLY A 255 -19.84 -0.16 -3.72
C GLY A 255 -19.26 -1.06 -2.62
N ASP A 256 -18.95 -2.32 -2.91
CA ASP A 256 -18.34 -3.25 -1.97
C ASP A 256 -16.82 -2.99 -1.88
N LEU A 257 -16.45 -2.20 -0.87
CA LEU A 257 -15.06 -1.88 -0.58
C LEU A 257 -14.24 -3.12 -0.20
N ALA A 258 -14.87 -4.12 0.41
CA ALA A 258 -14.19 -5.35 0.79
C ALA A 258 -13.89 -6.20 -0.46
N ALA A 259 -14.82 -6.30 -1.40
CA ALA A 259 -14.58 -6.94 -2.70
C ALA A 259 -13.49 -6.22 -3.49
N THR A 260 -13.51 -4.89 -3.53
CA THR A 260 -12.46 -4.07 -4.16
C THR A 260 -11.09 -4.31 -3.51
N ALA A 261 -11.02 -4.35 -2.19
CA ALA A 261 -9.78 -4.63 -1.47
C ALA A 261 -9.29 -6.06 -1.72
N LYS A 262 -10.20 -7.07 -1.70
CA LYS A 262 -9.87 -8.47 -1.98
C LYS A 262 -9.34 -8.66 -3.40
N ALA A 263 -9.93 -7.98 -4.39
CA ALA A 263 -9.48 -8.05 -5.77
C ALA A 263 -8.01 -7.68 -5.93
N ARG A 264 -7.48 -6.74 -5.14
CA ARG A 264 -6.03 -6.40 -5.18
C ARG A 264 -5.12 -7.59 -4.91
N ILE A 265 -5.55 -8.54 -4.07
CA ILE A 265 -4.78 -9.77 -3.83
C ILE A 265 -4.78 -10.62 -5.10
N ALA A 266 -5.95 -10.86 -5.69
CA ALA A 266 -6.10 -11.63 -6.93
C ALA A 266 -5.30 -11.02 -8.10
N LEU A 267 -5.31 -9.68 -8.23
CA LEU A 267 -4.58 -8.96 -9.28
C LEU A 267 -3.04 -8.99 -9.08
N ARG A 268 -2.54 -9.32 -7.88
CA ARG A 268 -1.09 -9.38 -7.57
C ARG A 268 -0.52 -10.79 -7.52
N ASP A 269 -1.35 -11.80 -7.36
CA ASP A 269 -0.88 -13.17 -7.22
C ASP A 269 -0.27 -13.68 -8.53
N SER A 270 1.02 -14.02 -8.51
CA SER A 270 1.76 -14.54 -9.65
C SER A 270 1.31 -15.93 -10.10
N ASN A 271 0.50 -16.63 -9.29
CA ASN A 271 -0.12 -17.90 -9.64
C ASN A 271 -1.57 -17.73 -10.13
N GLY A 272 -2.12 -16.53 -10.05
CA GLY A 272 -3.47 -16.20 -10.47
C GLY A 272 -3.58 -15.89 -11.98
N PRO A 273 -4.80 -15.73 -12.50
CA PRO A 273 -5.01 -15.43 -13.91
C PRO A 273 -4.70 -13.98 -14.28
N TRP A 274 -4.49 -13.08 -13.32
CA TRP A 274 -4.28 -11.65 -13.58
C TRP A 274 -2.80 -11.22 -13.60
N ARG A 275 -1.89 -12.13 -13.28
CA ARG A 275 -0.44 -11.87 -13.31
C ARG A 275 0.33 -13.11 -13.69
N HIS A 276 1.19 -12.99 -14.70
CA HIS A 276 2.08 -14.06 -15.12
C HIS A 276 3.33 -13.48 -15.81
N GLY A 277 4.52 -13.80 -15.32
CA GLY A 277 5.78 -13.27 -15.86
C GLY A 277 5.78 -11.73 -15.93
N SER A 278 6.06 -11.20 -17.12
CA SER A 278 6.04 -9.77 -17.44
C SER A 278 4.64 -9.16 -17.57
N VAL A 279 3.58 -9.98 -17.64
CA VAL A 279 2.18 -9.56 -17.80
C VAL A 279 1.55 -9.30 -16.44
N TYR A 280 1.28 -8.04 -16.14
CA TYR A 280 0.63 -7.60 -14.91
C TYR A 280 -0.11 -6.27 -15.14
N LEU A 281 -1.11 -6.01 -14.32
CA LEU A 281 -1.93 -4.81 -14.43
C LEU A 281 -1.33 -3.62 -13.67
N TYR A 282 -1.53 -2.42 -14.21
CA TYR A 282 -1.44 -1.16 -13.48
C TYR A 282 -2.75 -0.39 -13.65
N ILE A 283 -3.12 0.37 -12.62
CA ILE A 283 -4.35 1.19 -12.60
C ILE A 283 -3.97 2.60 -12.17
N LEU A 284 -4.22 3.56 -13.05
CA LEU A 284 -4.02 4.99 -12.82
C LEU A 284 -5.40 5.60 -12.53
N TYR A 285 -5.56 6.24 -11.37
CA TYR A 285 -6.77 6.99 -11.07
C TYR A 285 -6.56 8.45 -11.47
N THR A 286 -7.24 8.86 -12.54
CA THR A 286 -6.91 10.11 -13.22
C THR A 286 -7.43 11.35 -12.50
N GLU A 287 -8.57 11.25 -11.81
CA GLU A 287 -9.15 12.36 -11.03
C GLU A 287 -8.28 12.71 -9.83
N ALA A 288 -7.77 11.71 -9.10
CA ALA A 288 -6.83 11.95 -8.00
C ALA A 288 -5.38 12.07 -8.48
N ASN A 289 -5.12 11.96 -9.79
CA ASN A 289 -3.79 12.05 -10.36
C ASN A 289 -2.77 11.10 -9.68
N VAL A 290 -3.14 9.84 -9.44
CA VAL A 290 -2.33 8.87 -8.68
C VAL A 290 -2.27 7.48 -9.33
N ILE A 291 -1.17 6.76 -9.13
CA ILE A 291 -1.10 5.32 -9.39
C ILE A 291 -1.83 4.59 -8.26
N LEU A 292 -3.02 4.06 -8.54
CA LEU A 292 -3.86 3.40 -7.56
C LEU A 292 -3.43 1.96 -7.28
N PHE A 293 -2.92 1.27 -8.31
CA PHE A 293 -2.52 -0.13 -8.23
C PHE A 293 -1.38 -0.43 -9.19
N HIS A 294 -0.45 -1.28 -8.75
CA HIS A 294 0.57 -1.85 -9.60
C HIS A 294 0.83 -3.32 -9.21
N GLY A 295 0.52 -4.25 -10.13
CA GLY A 295 0.51 -5.68 -9.86
C GLY A 295 1.86 -6.28 -9.46
N ALA A 296 2.95 -5.74 -10.00
CA ALA A 296 4.29 -6.27 -9.76
C ALA A 296 5.15 -5.48 -8.76
N PHE A 297 5.10 -4.14 -8.78
CA PHE A 297 5.95 -3.27 -7.96
C PHE A 297 5.11 -2.29 -7.13
N PRO A 298 4.22 -2.78 -6.24
CA PRO A 298 3.32 -1.92 -5.47
C PRO A 298 4.11 -0.90 -4.65
N ASP A 299 5.24 -1.32 -4.07
CA ASP A 299 6.05 -0.42 -3.26
C ASP A 299 6.75 0.69 -4.04
N ARG A 300 7.09 0.43 -5.31
CA ARG A 300 7.75 1.42 -6.16
C ARG A 300 6.77 2.45 -6.71
N PHE A 301 5.49 2.10 -6.91
CA PHE A 301 4.59 2.93 -7.71
C PHE A 301 3.30 3.37 -7.03
N GLU A 302 2.69 2.57 -6.16
CA GLU A 302 1.36 2.93 -5.65
C GLU A 302 1.36 4.18 -4.77
N LEU A 303 0.27 4.95 -4.83
CA LEU A 303 0.11 6.25 -4.17
C LEU A 303 1.11 7.32 -4.61
N ARG A 304 1.79 7.12 -5.74
CA ARG A 304 2.62 8.17 -6.36
C ARG A 304 1.82 8.98 -7.37
N PRO A 305 2.09 10.28 -7.48
CA PRO A 305 1.40 11.13 -8.44
C PRO A 305 1.74 10.72 -9.88
N LEU A 306 0.82 10.93 -10.83
CA LEU A 306 1.04 10.63 -12.25
C LEU A 306 1.96 11.67 -12.91
N THR A 307 3.23 11.62 -12.52
CA THR A 307 4.27 12.55 -12.97
C THR A 307 5.34 11.83 -13.78
N PRO A 308 5.98 12.52 -14.73
CA PRO A 308 7.03 11.96 -15.57
C PRO A 308 8.31 11.75 -14.74
N THR A 309 8.37 10.65 -14.00
CA THR A 309 9.50 10.31 -13.11
C THR A 309 10.31 9.11 -13.60
N ILE A 310 9.71 8.24 -14.41
CA ILE A 310 10.36 7.05 -14.96
C ILE A 310 10.70 7.30 -16.42
N ARG A 311 11.99 7.21 -16.74
CA ARG A 311 12.49 7.25 -18.10
C ARG A 311 12.69 5.84 -18.63
N ASP A 312 12.34 5.67 -19.89
CA ASP A 312 12.80 4.58 -20.71
C ASP A 312 14.33 4.62 -20.78
N VAL A 313 14.99 3.53 -20.41
CA VAL A 313 16.45 3.51 -20.29
C VAL A 313 17.16 3.57 -21.64
N VAL A 314 16.46 3.20 -22.73
CA VAL A 314 17.01 3.19 -24.09
C VAL A 314 16.73 4.52 -24.78
N THR A 315 15.49 5.01 -24.74
CA THR A 315 15.12 6.25 -25.46
C THR A 315 15.31 7.52 -24.64
N GLY A 316 15.38 7.40 -23.31
CA GLY A 316 15.42 8.52 -22.38
C GLY A 316 14.07 9.24 -22.21
N GLU A 317 13.04 8.86 -22.95
CA GLU A 317 11.70 9.45 -22.88
C GLU A 317 10.95 8.97 -21.65
N PHE A 318 9.95 9.73 -21.20
CA PHE A 318 9.15 9.32 -20.05
C PHE A 318 8.09 8.28 -20.45
N ILE A 319 8.02 7.18 -19.69
CA ILE A 319 7.10 6.07 -19.98
C ILE A 319 5.65 6.47 -19.69
N LEU A 320 5.39 7.09 -18.53
CA LEU A 320 4.03 7.36 -18.07
C LEU A 320 3.23 8.30 -19.01
N PRO A 321 3.78 9.41 -19.53
CA PRO A 321 3.09 10.21 -20.54
C PRO A 321 2.69 9.41 -21.78
N LYS A 322 3.58 8.57 -22.32
CA LYS A 322 3.27 7.73 -23.48
C LYS A 322 2.12 6.76 -23.21
N VAL A 323 2.08 6.17 -22.01
CA VAL A 323 0.98 5.28 -21.58
C VAL A 323 -0.34 6.05 -21.52
N ILE A 324 -0.34 7.25 -20.94
CA ILE A 324 -1.54 8.09 -20.84
C ILE A 324 -2.02 8.53 -22.23
N ASP A 325 -1.10 8.93 -23.11
CA ASP A 325 -1.42 9.33 -24.48
C ASP A 325 -1.98 8.15 -25.29
N ALA A 326 -1.41 6.95 -25.15
CA ALA A 326 -1.93 5.74 -25.77
C ALA A 326 -3.37 5.43 -25.30
N ALA A 327 -3.61 5.49 -23.99
CA ALA A 327 -4.94 5.25 -23.41
C ALA A 327 -6.01 6.25 -23.88
N LYS A 328 -5.60 7.50 -24.17
CA LYS A 328 -6.49 8.59 -24.60
C LYS A 328 -6.58 8.75 -26.12
N SER A 329 -5.75 8.04 -26.88
CA SER A 329 -5.66 8.20 -28.33
C SER A 329 -6.99 7.92 -29.06
N ASN A 330 -7.81 7.02 -28.51
CA ASN A 330 -9.16 6.70 -29.00
C ASN A 330 -9.97 5.94 -27.92
N PRO A 331 -11.30 5.75 -28.09
CA PRO A 331 -12.16 5.10 -27.08
C PRO A 331 -11.80 3.63 -26.74
N GLU A 332 -11.10 2.94 -27.64
CA GLU A 332 -10.64 1.57 -27.40
C GLU A 332 -9.34 1.54 -26.59
N GLY A 333 -8.57 2.62 -26.56
CA GLY A 333 -7.21 2.66 -26.01
C GLY A 333 -6.15 2.45 -27.09
N GLY A 334 -4.90 2.29 -26.68
CA GLY A 334 -3.77 2.28 -27.62
C GLY A 334 -2.58 1.47 -27.13
N PHE A 335 -1.74 1.08 -28.09
CA PHE A 335 -0.46 0.41 -27.83
C PHE A 335 0.66 1.41 -27.62
N VAL A 336 1.62 1.03 -26.79
CA VAL A 336 2.85 1.79 -26.55
C VAL A 336 4.02 0.81 -26.41
N GLU A 337 5.17 1.17 -26.97
CA GLU A 337 6.41 0.41 -26.82
C GLU A 337 7.37 1.18 -25.91
N TYR A 338 7.98 0.47 -24.97
CA TYR A 338 8.92 1.03 -24.00
C TYR A 338 9.78 -0.08 -23.40
N TYR A 339 10.84 0.31 -22.71
CA TYR A 339 11.74 -0.60 -22.01
C TYR A 339 11.49 -0.58 -20.50
N PHE A 340 11.37 -1.76 -19.88
CA PHE A 340 11.05 -1.87 -18.46
C PHE A 340 11.39 -3.24 -17.87
N ASP A 341 11.80 -3.26 -16.61
CA ASP A 341 12.16 -4.46 -15.84
C ASP A 341 11.07 -5.58 -15.91
N ASP A 342 11.50 -6.84 -16.05
CA ASP A 342 10.64 -8.01 -15.81
C ASP A 342 10.61 -8.35 -14.31
N PRO A 343 9.46 -8.25 -13.63
CA PRO A 343 9.39 -8.57 -12.20
C PRO A 343 9.62 -10.04 -11.87
N SER A 344 9.59 -10.94 -12.85
CA SER A 344 9.83 -12.37 -12.66
C SER A 344 11.30 -12.76 -12.76
N ASP A 345 12.15 -11.86 -13.25
CA ASP A 345 13.59 -12.07 -13.35
C ASP A 345 14.36 -10.92 -12.70
N ALA A 346 14.83 -11.15 -11.47
CA ALA A 346 15.61 -10.19 -10.72
C ALA A 346 17.02 -9.94 -11.29
N THR A 347 17.45 -10.74 -12.28
CA THR A 347 18.71 -10.57 -13.00
C THR A 347 18.54 -9.82 -14.31
N ASP A 348 17.30 -9.57 -14.71
CA ASP A 348 16.99 -8.90 -15.96
C ASP A 348 17.30 -7.40 -15.87
N SER A 349 17.61 -6.83 -17.03
CA SER A 349 18.00 -5.43 -17.15
C SER A 349 16.79 -4.58 -17.49
N ALA A 350 16.85 -3.28 -17.20
CA ALA A 350 15.76 -2.36 -17.48
C ALA A 350 15.52 -2.12 -18.98
N ASP A 351 16.37 -2.68 -19.85
CA ASP A 351 16.37 -2.56 -21.31
C ASP A 351 15.67 -3.72 -22.04
N ILE A 352 14.72 -4.40 -21.39
CA ILE A 352 13.85 -5.37 -22.04
C ILE A 352 12.73 -4.66 -22.80
N PRO A 353 12.54 -4.91 -24.10
CA PRO A 353 11.46 -4.30 -24.86
C PRO A 353 10.10 -4.88 -24.43
N LYS A 354 9.17 -4.00 -24.10
CA LYS A 354 7.77 -4.33 -23.80
C LYS A 354 6.82 -3.69 -24.79
N VAL A 355 5.79 -4.45 -25.14
CA VAL A 355 4.58 -3.95 -25.80
C VAL A 355 3.50 -3.79 -24.74
N GLY A 356 3.11 -2.56 -24.47
CA GLY A 356 2.02 -2.22 -23.58
C GLY A 356 0.73 -1.88 -24.31
N TYR A 357 -0.39 -2.08 -23.63
CA TYR A 357 -1.71 -1.60 -24.03
C TYR A 357 -2.35 -0.93 -22.83
N ALA A 358 -2.97 0.22 -23.07
CA ALA A 358 -3.70 0.96 -22.04
C ALA A 358 -5.01 1.50 -22.61
N ARG A 359 -6.04 1.53 -21.77
CA ARG A 359 -7.37 2.04 -22.10
C ARG A 359 -7.93 2.84 -20.94
N MET A 360 -8.68 3.89 -21.27
CA MET A 360 -9.47 4.63 -20.29
C MET A 360 -10.82 3.93 -20.05
N PHE A 361 -11.15 3.72 -18.78
CA PHE A 361 -12.41 3.18 -18.30
C PHE A 361 -13.10 4.24 -17.44
N THR A 362 -14.42 4.29 -17.52
CA THR A 362 -15.24 5.19 -16.71
C THR A 362 -16.24 4.35 -15.91
N GLY A 363 -16.45 4.69 -14.65
CA GLY A 363 -17.44 4.06 -13.79
C GLY A 363 -18.05 5.07 -12.83
N THR A 364 -18.88 4.59 -11.93
CA THR A 364 -19.50 5.41 -10.89
C THR A 364 -19.40 4.76 -9.52
N LEU A 365 -18.85 5.48 -8.55
CA LEU A 365 -18.90 5.05 -7.15
C LEU A 365 -20.18 5.56 -6.50
N GLN A 366 -21.01 4.64 -6.00
CA GLN A 366 -22.15 4.98 -5.17
C GLN A 366 -21.67 5.26 -3.74
N ARG A 367 -22.01 6.43 -3.20
CA ARG A 367 -21.73 6.80 -1.82
C ARG A 367 -22.86 6.32 -0.89
N PRO A 368 -22.60 6.15 0.42
CA PRO A 368 -23.62 5.78 1.40
C PRO A 368 -24.81 6.75 1.48
N ASP A 369 -24.65 8.00 1.05
CA ASP A 369 -25.72 9.01 1.01
C ASP A 369 -26.57 8.95 -0.28
N GLY A 370 -26.35 7.95 -1.14
CA GLY A 370 -27.03 7.78 -2.42
C GLY A 370 -26.51 8.68 -3.54
N SER A 371 -25.50 9.52 -3.28
CA SER A 371 -24.85 10.27 -4.35
C SER A 371 -23.87 9.41 -5.14
N ALA A 372 -23.67 9.77 -6.41
CA ALA A 372 -22.77 9.10 -7.33
C ALA A 372 -21.54 9.98 -7.60
N VAL A 373 -20.35 9.38 -7.63
CA VAL A 373 -19.10 10.04 -8.02
C VAL A 373 -18.59 9.40 -9.30
N PRO A 374 -18.39 10.17 -10.39
CA PRO A 374 -17.75 9.63 -11.58
C PRO A 374 -16.31 9.25 -11.27
N LEU A 375 -15.87 8.13 -11.82
CA LEU A 375 -14.51 7.62 -11.69
C LEU A 375 -13.94 7.39 -13.09
N SER A 376 -12.68 7.77 -13.32
CA SER A 376 -11.97 7.54 -14.57
C SER A 376 -10.60 6.93 -14.30
N TYR A 377 -10.44 5.72 -14.82
CA TYR A 377 -9.23 4.94 -14.65
C TYR A 377 -8.54 4.76 -15.99
N ILE A 378 -7.22 4.80 -16.00
CA ILE A 378 -6.45 4.18 -17.09
C ILE A 378 -5.97 2.85 -16.56
N ILE A 379 -6.37 1.77 -17.23
CA ILE A 379 -5.94 0.41 -16.91
C ILE A 379 -5.10 -0.06 -18.07
N GLY A 380 -3.96 -0.66 -17.75
CA GLY A 380 -3.07 -1.20 -18.75
C GLY A 380 -2.24 -2.36 -18.24
N SER A 381 -1.60 -3.01 -19.20
CA SER A 381 -0.68 -4.14 -19.02
C SER A 381 0.36 -4.09 -20.14
N GLY A 382 1.34 -4.98 -20.09
CA GLY A 382 2.26 -5.21 -21.19
C GLY A 382 2.92 -6.58 -21.09
N PHE A 383 3.54 -7.02 -22.18
CA PHE A 383 4.33 -8.24 -22.21
C PHE A 383 5.70 -7.97 -22.86
N SER A 384 6.71 -8.73 -22.45
CA SER A 384 8.04 -8.72 -23.06
C SER A 384 8.02 -9.54 -24.35
N ALA A 385 8.52 -8.98 -25.45
CA ALA A 385 8.53 -9.68 -26.75
C ALA A 385 9.57 -10.82 -26.82
N SER A 386 10.54 -10.84 -25.90
CA SER A 386 11.64 -11.81 -25.84
C SER A 386 11.31 -13.13 -25.14
N GLY A 387 10.07 -13.30 -24.65
CA GLY A 387 9.65 -14.46 -23.85
C GLY A 387 8.97 -15.61 -24.60
N PHE A 388 8.97 -15.61 -25.94
CA PHE A 388 8.39 -16.69 -26.76
C PHE A 388 9.44 -17.44 -27.57
#